data_AF-A0A946ZRI5-F1
#
_entry.id   AF-A0A946ZRI5-F1
#
_cell.length_a   1.000
_cell.length_b   1.000
_cell.length_c   1.000
_cell.angle_alpha   90.00
_cell.angle_beta   90.00
_cell.angle_gamma   90.00
#
_symmetry.space_group_name_H-M   'P 1'
#
loop_
_entity.id
_entity.type
_entity.pdbx_description
1 polymer ?
#
loop_
_entity_poly.entity_id
_entity_poly.type
_entity_poly.pdbx_seq_one_letter_code
_entity_poly.pdbx_strand_id
1 'polypeptide(L)'
;MKAADKLLTIKIIHTVIWLFFVVVIFYVLYSGITGKVNTYTWIAIALVIGEGLTLLIFKMFCPLTLMARKYSDSDKDNFDIFLPNWLAKNNKLIFTSLFVVGVILVVYQSLIN
;
A
#
# COMPACT_ATOMS: atom_id res chain seq x y z
N MET A 1 -26.88 11.18 -1.85
CA MET A 1 -26.14 9.96 -2.26
C MET A 1 -26.61 8.81 -1.39
N LYS A 2 -26.94 7.67 -1.99
CA LYS A 2 -27.27 6.43 -1.27
C LYS A 2 -25.99 5.88 -0.61
N ALA A 3 -26.14 5.05 0.42
CA ALA A 3 -24.99 4.41 1.09
C ALA A 3 -24.10 3.63 0.10
N ALA A 4 -24.72 3.00 -0.92
CA ALA A 4 -24.03 2.33 -2.01
C ALA A 4 -23.10 3.25 -2.81
N ASP A 5 -23.53 4.49 -3.10
CA ASP A 5 -22.72 5.46 -3.86
C ASP A 5 -21.49 5.88 -3.07
N LYS A 6 -21.64 6.08 -1.75
CA LYS A 6 -20.53 6.42 -0.85
C LYS A 6 -19.51 5.29 -0.74
N LEU A 7 -19.98 4.05 -0.61
CA LEU A 7 -19.11 2.87 -0.60
C LEU A 7 -18.35 2.74 -1.92
N LEU A 8 -19.01 2.98 -3.06
CA LEU A 8 -18.37 2.95 -4.37
C LEU A 8 -17.25 3.99 -4.47
N THR A 9 -17.49 5.23 -4.02
CA THR A 9 -16.46 6.27 -3.99
C THR A 9 -15.25 5.84 -3.15
N ILE A 10 -15.49 5.27 -1.96
CA ILE A 10 -14.40 4.78 -1.10
C ILE A 10 -13.63 3.67 -1.81
N LYS A 11 -14.30 2.71 -2.45
CA LYS A 11 -13.64 1.65 -3.23
C LYS A 11 -12.74 2.18 -4.32
N ILE A 12 -13.20 3.17 -5.08
CA ILE A 12 -12.41 3.78 -6.16
C ILE A 12 -11.18 4.46 -5.57
N ILE A 13 -11.36 5.32 -4.57
CA ILE A 13 -10.25 6.04 -3.93
C ILE A 13 -9.24 5.06 -3.33
N HIS A 14 -9.70 4.05 -2.60
CA HIS A 14 -8.82 3.03 -2.01
C HIS A 14 -8.04 2.29 -3.09
N THR A 15 -8.68 1.90 -4.19
CA THR A 15 -8.02 1.20 -5.30
C THR A 15 -6.96 2.07 -5.97
N VAL A 16 -7.22 3.36 -6.16
CA VAL A 16 -6.26 4.32 -6.74
C VAL A 16 -5.06 4.53 -5.83
N ILE A 17 -5.29 4.74 -4.53
CA ILE A 17 -4.22 4.89 -3.54
C ILE A 17 -3.38 3.61 -3.46
N TRP A 18 -4.05 2.45 -3.43
CA TRP A 18 -3.39 1.16 -3.45
C TRP A 18 -2.49 1.02 -4.68
N LEU A 19 -3.01 1.28 -5.89
CA LEU A 19 -2.24 1.17 -7.11
C LEU A 19 -1.03 2.11 -7.11
N PHE A 20 -1.18 3.33 -6.61
CA PHE A 20 -0.09 4.27 -6.43
C PHE A 20 1.03 3.67 -5.56
N PHE A 21 0.71 3.17 -4.37
CA PHE A 21 1.72 2.57 -3.49
C PHE A 21 2.35 1.31 -4.06
N VAL A 22 1.58 0.50 -4.79
CA VAL A 22 2.12 -0.67 -5.50
C VAL A 22 3.22 -0.24 -6.48
N VAL A 23 2.96 0.78 -7.31
CA VAL A 23 3.95 1.31 -8.25
C VAL A 23 5.17 1.86 -7.53
N VAL A 24 4.98 2.56 -6.40
CA VAL A 24 6.08 3.09 -5.58
C VAL A 24 6.96 1.96 -5.03
N ILE A 25 6.37 0.87 -4.53
CA ILE A 25 7.13 -0.29 -4.02
C ILE A 25 7.93 -0.96 -5.14
N PHE A 26 7.33 -1.15 -6.32
CA PHE A 26 8.04 -1.66 -7.49
C PHE A 26 9.18 -0.74 -7.94
N TYR A 27 9.02 0.59 -7.81
CA TYR A 27 10.09 1.54 -8.10
C TYR A 27 11.26 1.44 -7.11
N VAL A 28 10.99 1.24 -5.81
CA VAL A 28 12.03 0.99 -4.80
C VAL A 28 12.79 -0.29 -5.12
N LEU A 29 12.09 -1.38 -5.43
CA LEU A 29 12.69 -2.64 -5.87
C LEU A 29 13.55 -2.46 -7.12
N TYR A 30 13.03 -1.78 -8.15
CA TYR A 30 13.77 -1.49 -9.37
C TYR A 30 15.04 -0.68 -9.11
N SER A 31 14.96 0.35 -8.26
CA SER A 31 16.13 1.16 -7.88
C SER A 31 17.19 0.32 -7.15
N GLY A 32 16.76 -0.55 -6.23
CA GLY A 32 17.66 -1.47 -5.53
C GLY A 32 18.33 -2.50 -6.46
N ILE A 33 17.58 -3.09 -7.39
CA ILE A 33 18.12 -4.07 -8.35
C ILE A 33 19.09 -3.41 -9.34
N THR A 34 18.75 -2.23 -9.85
CA THR A 34 19.59 -1.53 -10.84
C THR A 34 20.77 -0.77 -10.23
N GLY A 35 20.84 -0.68 -8.91
CA GLY A 35 21.86 0.10 -8.21
C GLY A 35 21.73 1.62 -8.38
N LYS A 36 20.67 2.10 -9.05
CA LYS A 36 20.40 3.52 -9.30
C LYS A 36 19.61 4.12 -8.15
N VAL A 37 20.22 4.17 -6.96
CA VAL A 37 19.62 4.82 -5.80
C VAL A 37 19.72 6.34 -5.96
N ASN A 38 18.58 7.03 -5.92
CA ASN A 38 18.53 8.49 -6.02
C ASN A 38 17.65 9.06 -4.90
N THR A 39 17.54 10.39 -4.82
CA THR A 39 16.68 11.07 -3.84
C THR A 39 15.21 10.64 -3.95
N TYR A 40 14.72 10.35 -5.17
CA TYR A 40 13.36 9.86 -5.37
C TYR A 40 13.13 8.47 -4.77
N THR A 41 14.13 7.59 -4.75
CA THR A 41 14.07 6.29 -4.06
C THR A 41 13.85 6.48 -2.56
N TRP A 42 14.56 7.42 -1.94
CA TRP A 42 14.40 7.73 -0.50
C TRP A 42 13.05 8.38 -0.20
N ILE A 43 12.56 9.27 -1.05
CA ILE A 43 11.21 9.85 -0.93
C ILE A 43 10.14 8.74 -1.06
N ALA A 44 10.30 7.81 -2.00
CA ALA A 44 9.42 6.66 -2.18
C ALA A 44 9.39 5.78 -0.90
N ILE A 45 10.55 5.49 -0.32
CA ILE A 45 10.66 4.76 0.95
C ILE A 45 9.94 5.51 2.08
N ALA A 46 10.17 6.82 2.22
CA ALA A 46 9.53 7.63 3.24
C ALA A 46 8.00 7.66 3.10
N LEU A 47 7.48 7.75 1.87
CA LEU A 47 6.04 7.68 1.59
C LEU A 47 5.43 6.35 2.04
N VAL A 48 6.06 5.23 1.70
CA VAL A 48 5.58 3.89 2.10
C VAL A 48 5.66 3.69 3.61
N ILE A 49 6.70 4.20 4.28
CA ILE A 49 6.79 4.19 5.74
C ILE A 49 5.68 5.03 6.36
N GLY A 50 5.37 6.20 5.79
CA GLY A 50 4.26 7.04 6.23
C GLY A 50 2.93 6.29 6.21
N GLU A 51 2.62 5.60 5.11
CA GLU A 51 1.43 4.73 5.01
C GLU A 51 1.49 3.56 6.00
N GLY A 52 2.67 2.96 6.20
CA GLY A 52 2.87 1.92 7.21
C GLY A 52 2.56 2.40 8.63
N LEU A 53 2.97 3.63 8.96
CA LEU A 53 2.69 4.26 10.26
C LEU A 53 1.20 4.58 10.42
N THR A 54 0.52 5.07 9.38
CA THR A 54 -0.93 5.29 9.46
C THR A 54 -1.65 3.97 9.73
N LEU A 55 -1.30 2.90 9.02
CA LEU A 55 -1.85 1.56 9.28
C LEU A 55 -1.61 1.12 10.73
N LEU A 56 -0.40 1.33 11.26
CA LEU A 56 -0.07 0.93 12.64
C LEU A 56 -0.90 1.70 13.69
N ILE A 57 -1.09 3.01 13.49
CA ILE A 57 -1.94 3.86 14.34
C ILE A 57 -3.39 3.35 14.33
N PHE A 58 -3.89 2.93 13.16
CA PHE A 58 -5.26 2.44 12.99
C PHE A 58 -5.40 0.91 13.17
N LYS A 59 -4.54 0.27 13.99
CA LYS A 59 -4.58 -1.18 14.30
C LYS A 59 -4.48 -2.09 13.07
N MET A 60 -3.59 -1.74 12.14
CA MET A 60 -3.44 -2.39 10.84
C MET A 60 -4.61 -2.21 9.89
N PHE A 61 -5.60 -1.35 10.17
CA PHE A 61 -6.68 -1.05 9.23
C PHE A 61 -6.43 0.28 8.53
N CYS A 62 -6.74 0.36 7.23
CA CYS A 62 -6.70 1.64 6.53
C CYS A 62 -7.86 2.52 7.08
N PRO A 63 -7.65 3.82 7.32
CA PRO A 63 -8.73 4.71 7.75
C PRO A 63 -9.93 4.69 6.80
N LEU A 64 -9.69 4.44 5.50
CA LEU A 64 -10.76 4.27 4.51
C LEU A 64 -11.60 3.00 4.77
N THR A 65 -11.00 1.92 5.25
CA THR A 65 -11.70 0.69 5.63
C THR A 65 -12.67 0.94 6.79
N LEU A 66 -12.25 1.72 7.79
CA LEU A 66 -13.11 2.10 8.92
C LEU A 66 -14.29 2.99 8.48
N MET A 67 -14.06 3.89 7.52
CA MET A 67 -15.12 4.69 6.92
C MET A 67 -16.07 3.84 6.06
N ALA A 68 -15.54 2.91 5.26
CA ALA A 68 -16.32 2.00 4.42
C ALA A 68 -17.23 1.09 5.25
N ARG A 69 -16.78 0.67 6.44
CA ARG A 69 -17.57 -0.18 7.35
C ARG A 69 -18.88 0.46 7.78
N LYS A 70 -18.98 1.79 7.81
CA LYS A 70 -20.23 2.51 8.10
C LYS A 70 -21.29 2.40 7.00
N TYR A 71 -20.89 1.92 5.82
CA TYR A 71 -21.74 1.86 4.62
C TYR A 71 -21.89 0.42 4.08
N SER A 72 -21.30 -0.58 4.74
CA SER A 72 -21.32 -1.99 4.32
C SER A 72 -21.10 -2.95 5.48
N ASP A 73 -22.00 -3.92 5.62
CA ASP A 73 -21.92 -5.03 6.60
C ASP A 73 -21.23 -6.28 6.01
N SER A 74 -20.54 -6.14 4.87
CA SER A 74 -19.88 -7.29 4.23
C SER A 74 -18.61 -7.72 4.96
N ASP A 75 -18.52 -9.00 5.29
CA ASP A 75 -17.33 -9.61 5.93
C ASP A 75 -16.20 -9.95 4.95
N LYS A 76 -16.32 -9.62 3.65
CA LYS A 76 -15.28 -9.91 2.65
C LYS A 76 -14.08 -8.99 2.86
N ASP A 77 -12.86 -9.50 2.68
CA ASP A 77 -11.63 -8.69 2.82
C ASP A 77 -11.51 -7.60 1.74
N ASN A 78 -12.21 -7.75 0.60
CA ASN A 78 -12.24 -6.79 -0.51
C ASN A 78 -13.48 -5.88 -0.52
N PHE A 79 -14.21 -5.77 0.59
CA PHE A 79 -15.45 -5.00 0.62
C PHE A 79 -15.24 -3.49 0.41
N ASP A 80 -14.04 -2.98 0.62
CA ASP A 80 -13.64 -1.56 0.56
C ASP A 80 -12.63 -1.24 -0.55
N ILE A 81 -12.27 -2.24 -1.39
CA ILE A 81 -11.31 -2.09 -2.51
C ILE A 81 -11.69 -2.98 -3.70
N PHE A 82 -11.40 -2.55 -4.93
CA PHE A 82 -11.61 -3.37 -6.14
C PHE A 82 -10.44 -4.36 -6.36
N LEU A 83 -10.35 -5.37 -5.49
CA LEU A 83 -9.32 -6.41 -5.55
C LEU A 83 -9.95 -7.82 -5.46
N PRO A 84 -9.31 -8.87 -6.02
CA PRO A 84 -9.68 -10.25 -5.70
C PRO A 84 -9.53 -10.51 -4.19
N ASN A 85 -10.44 -11.28 -3.60
CA ASN A 85 -10.47 -11.48 -2.14
C ASN A 85 -9.17 -12.08 -1.59
N TRP A 86 -8.55 -13.01 -2.34
CA TRP A 86 -7.26 -13.60 -1.96
C TRP A 86 -6.14 -12.56 -1.91
N LEU A 87 -6.15 -11.58 -2.81
CA LEU A 87 -5.14 -10.54 -2.88
C LEU A 87 -5.38 -9.52 -1.78
N ALA A 88 -6.64 -9.12 -1.54
CA ALA A 88 -7.00 -8.22 -0.45
C ALA A 88 -6.57 -8.79 0.92
N LYS A 89 -6.79 -10.09 1.15
CA LYS A 89 -6.37 -10.80 2.37
C LYS A 89 -4.85 -10.81 2.57
N ASN A 90 -4.09 -11.06 1.51
CA ASN A 90 -2.62 -11.19 1.57
C ASN A 90 -1.88 -9.88 1.27
N ASN A 91 -2.60 -8.79 0.99
CA ASN A 91 -2.05 -7.56 0.46
C ASN A 91 -0.91 -7.01 1.33
N LYS A 92 -1.15 -6.91 2.64
CA LYS A 92 -0.18 -6.38 3.61
C LYS A 92 1.08 -7.23 3.60
N LEU A 93 0.96 -8.55 3.68
CA LEU A 93 2.11 -9.45 3.72
C LEU A 93 2.93 -9.38 2.42
N ILE A 94 2.27 -9.42 1.26
CA ILE A 94 2.95 -9.41 -0.05
C ILE A 94 3.70 -8.10 -0.24
N PHE A 95 3.02 -6.97 -0.10
CA PHE A 95 3.62 -5.65 -0.37
C PHE A 95 4.62 -5.22 0.70
N THR A 96 4.41 -5.55 1.97
CA THR A 96 5.42 -5.32 3.01
C THR A 96 6.67 -6.17 2.75
N SER A 97 6.54 -7.43 2.35
CA SER A 97 7.70 -8.28 2.04
C SER A 97 8.48 -7.74 0.83
N LEU A 98 7.76 -7.35 -0.24
CA LEU A 98 8.37 -6.72 -1.42
C LEU A 98 9.09 -5.42 -1.05
N PHE A 99 8.48 -4.59 -0.22
CA PHE A 99 9.07 -3.34 0.24
C PHE A 99 10.34 -3.58 1.08
N VAL A 100 10.30 -4.51 2.04
CA VAL A 100 11.47 -4.85 2.87
C VAL A 100 12.62 -5.35 2.01
N VAL A 101 12.36 -6.23 1.05
CA VAL A 101 13.38 -6.69 0.08
C VAL A 101 13.94 -5.51 -0.72
N GLY A 102 13.08 -4.62 -1.22
CA GLY A 102 13.49 -3.41 -1.94
C GLY A 102 14.39 -2.51 -1.10
N VAL A 103 14.02 -2.25 0.15
CA VAL A 103 14.82 -1.43 1.08
C VAL A 103 16.17 -2.08 1.37
N ILE A 104 16.22 -3.40 1.60
CA ILE A 104 17.48 -4.12 1.81
C ILE A 104 18.41 -3.96 0.60
N LEU A 105 17.88 -4.12 -0.62
CA LEU A 105 18.65 -3.92 -1.85
C LEU A 105 19.14 -2.48 -1.98
N VAL A 106 18.29 -1.49 -1.71
CA VAL A 106 18.67 -0.06 -1.76
C VAL A 106 19.80 0.22 -0.75
N VAL A 107 19.66 -0.23 0.49
CA VAL A 107 20.69 -0.06 1.53
C VAL A 107 22.00 -0.75 1.13
N TYR A 108 21.92 -1.99 0.63
CA TYR A 108 23.09 -2.72 0.15
C TYR A 108 23.84 -1.96 -0.95
N GLN A 109 23.12 -1.45 -1.96
CA GLN A 109 23.73 -0.67 -3.04
C GLN A 109 24.30 0.66 -2.55
N SER A 110 23.65 1.33 -1.59
CA SER A 110 24.15 2.57 -0.98
C SER A 110 25.38 2.37 -0.08
N LEU A 111 25.67 1.15 0.37
CA LEU A 111 26.87 0.84 1.15
C LEU A 111 28.07 0.45 0.27
N ILE A 112 27.82 -0.03 -0.94
CA ILE A 112 28.85 -0.55 -1.85
C ILE A 112 29.28 0.49 -2.89
N ASN A 113 28.39 1.40 -3.29
CA ASN A 113 28.71 2.55 -4.12
C ASN A 113 29.19 3.74 -3.29
#